data_AF-A0A2I1R875-F1
#
_entry.id   AF-A0A2I1R875-F1
#
_cell.length_a   1.000
_cell.length_b   1.000
_cell.length_c   1.000
_cell.angle_alpha   90.00
_cell.angle_beta   90.00
_cell.angle_gamma   90.00
#
_symmetry.space_group_name_H-M   'P 1'
#
loop_
_entity.id
_entity.type
_entity.pdbx_description
1 polymer ?
#
loop_
_entity_poly.entity_id
_entity_poly.type
_entity_poly.pdbx_seq_one_letter_code
_entity_poly.pdbx_strand_id
1 'polypeptide(L)'
;SPEQVSRFNAEIDPSVAALAPGSTHENEIVQEFHGVNTKRLTNLVNRSDVFRDEIIDLDLVHELCDARFLEESGTYWMTTAQVIEIGPGNRAQMLHRDLENWYPFVGMGPAGPEITLNFL
;
A
#
# COMPACT_ATOMS: atom_id res chain seq x y z
N SER A 1 -14.10 9.76 -4.26
CA SER A 1 -15.57 9.63 -4.33
C SER A 1 -15.96 8.28 -4.95
N PRO A 2 -17.23 7.80 -4.88
CA PRO A 2 -17.63 6.55 -5.53
C PRO A 2 -17.32 6.51 -7.04
N GLU A 3 -17.52 7.63 -7.73
CA GLU A 3 -17.18 7.77 -9.16
C GLU A 3 -15.68 7.69 -9.43
N GLN A 4 -14.87 8.35 -8.59
CA GLN A 4 -13.41 8.28 -8.67
C GLN A 4 -12.91 6.83 -8.48
N VAL A 5 -13.46 6.11 -7.50
CA VAL A 5 -13.14 4.69 -7.27
C VAL A 5 -13.52 3.84 -8.49
N SER A 6 -14.71 4.07 -9.08
CA SER A 6 -15.15 3.32 -10.26
C SER A 6 -14.25 3.54 -11.48
N ARG A 7 -13.80 4.79 -11.73
CA ARG A 7 -12.88 5.09 -12.83
C ARG A 7 -11.49 4.50 -12.58
N PHE A 8 -10.97 4.66 -11.36
CA PHE A 8 -9.70 4.05 -10.95
C PHE A 8 -9.71 2.53 -11.17
N ASN A 9 -10.74 1.82 -10.72
CA ASN A 9 -10.88 0.38 -10.94
C ASN A 9 -10.89 0.03 -12.43
N ALA A 10 -11.64 0.77 -13.26
CA ALA A 10 -11.69 0.51 -14.69
C ALA A 10 -10.30 0.64 -15.38
N GLU A 11 -9.44 1.55 -14.92
CA GLU A 11 -8.08 1.73 -15.46
C GLU A 11 -7.13 0.59 -15.05
N ILE A 12 -7.23 0.11 -13.82
CA ILE A 12 -6.32 -0.92 -13.29
C ILE A 12 -6.79 -2.37 -13.54
N ASP A 13 -8.08 -2.59 -13.78
CA ASP A 13 -8.67 -3.92 -13.97
C ASP A 13 -7.94 -4.79 -15.01
N PRO A 14 -7.56 -4.29 -16.21
CA PRO A 14 -6.79 -5.09 -17.16
C PRO A 14 -5.41 -5.51 -16.61
N SER A 15 -4.77 -4.65 -15.82
CA SER A 15 -3.49 -4.95 -15.18
C SER A 15 -3.64 -5.98 -14.06
N VAL A 16 -4.69 -5.90 -13.25
CA VAL A 16 -4.99 -6.89 -12.20
C VAL A 16 -5.37 -8.25 -12.81
N ALA A 17 -6.16 -8.25 -13.89
CA ALA A 17 -6.56 -9.47 -14.59
C ALA A 17 -5.36 -10.24 -15.16
N ALA A 18 -4.31 -9.55 -15.60
CA ALA A 18 -3.10 -10.14 -16.15
C ALA A 18 -2.15 -10.76 -15.10
N LEU A 19 -2.34 -10.47 -13.80
CA LEU A 19 -1.50 -11.02 -12.74
C LEU A 19 -1.93 -12.44 -12.36
N ALA A 20 -0.95 -13.33 -12.23
CA ALA A 20 -1.14 -14.60 -11.54
C ALA A 20 -1.30 -14.35 -10.04
N PRO A 21 -2.24 -15.03 -9.35
CA PRO A 21 -2.34 -14.94 -7.90
C PRO A 21 -1.16 -15.63 -7.20
N GLY A 22 -0.89 -15.21 -5.96
CA GLY A 22 0.19 -15.73 -5.14
C GLY A 22 1.43 -14.83 -5.12
N SER A 23 2.42 -15.20 -4.32
CA SER A 23 3.68 -14.48 -4.20
C SER A 23 4.71 -14.97 -5.20
N THR A 24 5.47 -14.05 -5.78
CA THR A 24 6.66 -14.35 -6.59
C THR A 24 7.94 -14.49 -5.76
N HIS A 25 7.88 -14.29 -4.44
CA HIS A 25 9.04 -14.42 -3.55
C HIS A 25 9.30 -15.89 -3.25
N GLU A 26 10.57 -16.27 -3.09
CA GLU A 26 10.97 -17.64 -2.73
C GLU A 26 10.79 -17.94 -1.23
N ASN A 27 10.73 -16.90 -0.39
CA ASN A 27 10.60 -17.05 1.06
C ASN A 27 9.17 -17.51 1.43
N GLU A 28 9.07 -18.70 2.03
CA GLU A 28 7.80 -19.33 2.40
C GLU A 28 6.93 -18.48 3.35
N ILE A 29 7.55 -17.77 4.30
CA ILE A 29 6.82 -16.90 5.22
C ILE A 29 6.18 -15.73 4.45
N VAL A 30 6.92 -15.15 3.49
CA VAL A 30 6.39 -14.09 2.62
C VAL A 30 5.29 -14.63 1.70
N GLN A 31 5.42 -15.86 1.20
CA GLN A 31 4.38 -16.50 0.39
C GLN A 31 3.09 -16.71 1.19
N GLU A 32 3.18 -17.28 2.40
CA GLU A 32 2.03 -17.47 3.29
C GLU A 32 1.40 -16.12 3.67
N PHE A 33 2.23 -15.13 3.98
CA PHE A 33 1.78 -13.77 4.28
C PHE A 33 1.02 -13.12 3.11
N HIS A 34 1.51 -13.24 1.88
CA HIS A 34 0.82 -12.69 0.72
C HIS A 34 -0.50 -13.41 0.41
N GLY A 35 -0.58 -14.71 0.69
CA GLY A 35 -1.74 -15.54 0.38
C GLY A 35 -1.69 -16.11 -1.04
N VAL A 36 -2.04 -17.39 -1.16
CA VAL A 36 -1.94 -18.15 -2.42
C VAL A 36 -2.91 -17.68 -3.50
N ASN A 37 -4.00 -17.01 -3.12
CA ASN A 37 -5.00 -16.49 -4.04
C ASN A 37 -5.10 -14.96 -4.01
N THR A 38 -4.01 -14.25 -3.71
CA THR A 38 -3.99 -12.79 -3.65
C THR A 38 -3.21 -12.24 -4.84
N LYS A 39 -3.72 -11.19 -5.49
CA LYS A 39 -2.97 -10.43 -6.49
C LYS A 39 -2.56 -9.08 -5.92
N ARG A 40 -1.33 -8.66 -6.20
CA ARG A 40 -0.77 -7.39 -5.75
C ARG A 40 -0.27 -6.62 -6.96
N LEU A 41 -0.93 -5.51 -7.28
CA LEU A 41 -0.54 -4.62 -8.37
C LEU A 41 0.11 -3.38 -7.78
N THR A 42 1.33 -3.07 -8.23
CA THR A 42 2.07 -1.86 -7.85
C THR A 42 2.24 -0.93 -9.06
N ASN A 43 2.97 0.17 -8.86
CA ASN A 43 3.27 1.15 -9.91
C ASN A 43 2.02 1.88 -10.43
N LEU A 44 1.10 2.24 -9.52
CA LEU A 44 -0.21 2.81 -9.87
C LEU A 44 -0.10 4.16 -10.59
N VAL A 45 0.93 4.96 -10.28
CA VAL A 45 1.21 6.25 -10.95
C VAL A 45 1.33 6.09 -12.47
N ASN A 46 1.95 5.00 -12.94
CA ASN A 46 2.12 4.72 -14.37
C ASN A 46 0.93 3.99 -15.00
N ARG A 47 -0.04 3.54 -14.20
CA ARG A 47 -1.13 2.66 -14.65
C ARG A 47 -2.49 3.33 -14.63
N SER A 48 -2.65 4.38 -13.85
CA SER A 48 -3.94 5.05 -13.66
C SER A 48 -3.76 6.56 -13.63
N ASP A 49 -4.42 7.23 -14.56
CA ASP A 49 -4.54 8.68 -14.64
C ASP A 49 -5.26 9.20 -13.40
N VAL A 50 -6.36 8.54 -13.01
CA VAL A 50 -7.09 8.88 -11.78
C VAL A 50 -6.20 8.81 -10.55
N PHE A 51 -5.30 7.81 -10.47
CA PHE A 51 -4.39 7.73 -9.32
C PHE A 51 -3.40 8.89 -9.30
N ARG A 52 -2.68 9.13 -10.41
CA ARG A 52 -1.61 10.13 -10.45
C ARG A 52 -2.10 11.59 -10.46
N ASP A 53 -3.29 11.84 -11.00
CA ASP A 53 -3.80 13.19 -11.21
C ASP A 53 -4.87 13.56 -10.17
N GLU A 54 -5.47 12.60 -9.46
CA GLU A 54 -6.56 12.88 -8.50
C GLU A 54 -6.38 12.26 -7.10
N ILE A 55 -5.90 11.01 -6.98
CA ILE A 55 -5.85 10.30 -5.67
C ILE A 55 -4.60 10.67 -4.88
N ILE A 56 -3.43 10.66 -5.53
CA ILE A 56 -2.16 10.94 -4.86
C ILE A 56 -2.05 12.39 -4.38
N ASP A 57 -2.81 13.31 -5.00
CA ASP A 57 -2.78 14.76 -4.78
C ASP A 57 -3.99 15.25 -3.96
N LEU A 58 -4.58 14.39 -3.12
CA LEU A 58 -5.71 14.77 -2.27
C LEU A 58 -5.24 15.65 -1.11
N ASP A 59 -5.74 16.88 -1.01
CA ASP A 59 -5.40 17.84 0.06
C ASP A 59 -5.46 17.21 1.47
N LEU A 60 -6.52 16.47 1.78
CA LEU A 60 -6.66 15.82 3.10
C LEU A 60 -5.54 14.80 3.39
N VAL A 61 -5.07 14.08 2.37
CA VAL A 61 -3.94 13.14 2.52
C VAL A 61 -2.67 13.93 2.85
N HIS A 62 -2.42 15.02 2.11
CA HIS A 62 -1.29 15.90 2.36
C HIS A 62 -1.35 16.55 3.75
N GLU A 63 -2.51 17.10 4.16
CA GLU A 63 -2.68 17.70 5.48
C GLU A 63 -2.40 16.73 6.63
N LEU A 64 -2.83 15.47 6.50
CA LEU A 64 -2.56 14.42 7.49
C LEU A 64 -1.09 14.02 7.53
N CYS A 65 -0.44 13.92 6.37
CA CYS A 65 0.99 13.67 6.28
C CYS A 65 1.81 14.86 6.83
N ASP A 66 1.40 16.08 6.54
CA ASP A 66 2.04 17.31 7.02
C ASP A 66 2.04 17.35 8.55
N ALA A 67 0.85 17.14 9.13
CA ALA A 67 0.67 17.10 10.58
C ALA A 67 1.46 15.98 11.25
N ARG A 68 1.74 14.87 10.56
CA ARG A 68 2.47 13.74 11.13
C ARG A 68 3.98 13.84 10.96
N PHE A 69 4.46 14.31 9.82
CA PHE A 69 5.86 14.15 9.42
C PHE A 69 6.66 15.45 9.39
N LEU A 70 6.07 16.63 9.21
CA LEU A 70 6.88 17.84 9.00
C LEU A 70 7.67 18.26 10.25
N GLU A 71 7.10 18.13 11.45
CA GLU A 71 7.79 18.54 12.68
C GLU A 71 9.06 17.70 12.94
N GLU A 72 8.94 16.37 12.82
CA GLU A 72 10.02 15.44 13.18
C GLU A 72 10.93 15.10 11.98
N SER A 73 10.36 14.91 10.79
CA SER A 73 11.07 14.40 9.59
C SER A 73 11.30 15.46 8.50
N GLY A 74 10.61 16.60 8.56
CA GLY A 74 10.77 17.73 7.62
C GLY A 74 10.18 17.54 6.23
N THR A 75 9.95 16.30 5.77
CA THR A 75 9.30 15.96 4.50
C THR A 75 8.83 14.51 4.51
N TYR A 76 8.03 14.13 3.51
CA TYR A 76 7.61 12.75 3.26
C TYR A 76 7.50 12.49 1.75
N TRP A 77 7.39 11.22 1.37
CA TRP A 77 7.05 10.79 0.01
C TRP A 77 6.23 9.50 0.07
N MET A 78 5.60 9.15 -1.06
CA MET A 78 4.95 7.85 -1.21
C MET A 78 6.01 6.75 -1.37
N THR A 79 6.06 5.82 -0.42
CA THR A 79 6.97 4.65 -0.48
C THR A 79 6.47 3.62 -1.50
N THR A 80 5.17 3.38 -1.52
CA THR A 80 4.48 2.49 -2.46
C THR A 80 3.00 2.81 -2.50
N ALA A 81 2.35 2.44 -3.60
CA ALA A 81 0.90 2.34 -3.68
C ALA A 81 0.55 1.01 -4.33
N GLN A 82 -0.34 0.26 -3.68
CA GLN A 82 -0.66 -1.11 -4.05
C GLN A 82 -2.17 -1.29 -4.13
N VAL A 83 -2.61 -2.02 -5.16
CA VAL A 83 -3.92 -2.65 -5.18
C VAL A 83 -3.75 -4.10 -4.76
N ILE A 84 -4.51 -4.52 -3.75
CA ILE A 84 -4.46 -5.88 -3.20
C ILE A 84 -5.84 -6.52 -3.42
N GLU A 85 -5.93 -7.42 -4.41
CA GLU A 85 -7.14 -8.19 -4.68
C GLU A 85 -7.04 -9.53 -3.95
N ILE A 86 -7.80 -9.66 -2.86
CA ILE A 86 -7.87 -10.90 -2.07
C ILE A 86 -8.92 -11.81 -2.71
N GLY A 87 -8.45 -12.83 -3.43
CA GLY A 87 -9.31 -13.86 -4.00
C GLY A 87 -9.87 -14.85 -2.95
N PRO A 88 -10.83 -15.69 -3.34
CA PRO A 88 -11.49 -16.63 -2.44
C PRO A 88 -10.54 -17.66 -1.83
N GLY A 89 -10.81 -18.08 -0.60
CA GLY A 89 -10.12 -19.19 0.07
C GLY A 89 -8.78 -18.86 0.74
N ASN A 90 -8.35 -17.60 0.71
CA ASN A 90 -7.20 -17.16 1.51
C ASN A 90 -7.48 -17.23 3.01
N ARG A 91 -6.43 -17.50 3.80
CA ARG A 91 -6.47 -17.34 5.26
C ARG A 91 -6.33 -15.87 5.63
N ALA A 92 -6.74 -15.52 6.84
CA ALA A 92 -6.41 -14.20 7.40
C ALA A 92 -4.89 -14.03 7.50
N GLN A 93 -4.38 -12.85 7.18
CA GLN A 93 -2.96 -12.54 7.37
C GLN A 93 -2.61 -12.58 8.86
N MET A 94 -1.37 -12.96 9.15
CA MET A 94 -0.85 -12.93 10.52
C MET A 94 -0.80 -11.49 11.05
N LEU A 95 -0.92 -11.33 12.37
CA LEU A 95 -0.78 -10.02 13.01
C LEU A 95 0.67 -9.52 12.82
N HIS A 96 0.79 -8.28 12.37
CA HIS A 96 2.06 -7.63 12.06
C HIS A 96 1.91 -6.10 12.16
N ARG A 97 3.03 -5.39 12.10
CA ARG A 97 3.06 -3.93 11.90
C ARG A 97 3.67 -3.61 10.54
N ASP A 98 3.08 -2.67 9.79
CA ASP A 98 3.66 -2.16 8.54
C ASP A 98 5.09 -1.60 8.74
N LEU A 99 5.37 -1.12 9.95
CA LEU A 99 6.70 -0.69 10.41
C LEU A 99 7.81 -1.75 10.25
N GLU A 100 7.45 -3.04 10.19
CA GLU A 100 8.40 -4.15 10.08
C GLU A 100 9.22 -4.13 8.77
N ASN A 101 8.82 -3.32 7.78
CA ASN A 101 9.64 -3.03 6.60
C ASN A 101 10.90 -2.19 6.93
N TRP A 102 10.96 -1.55 8.09
CA TRP A 102 12.07 -0.71 8.54
C TRP A 102 12.53 -1.09 9.95
N TYR A 103 13.19 -2.25 10.04
CA TYR A 103 13.65 -2.87 11.31
C TYR A 103 14.30 -1.94 12.35
N PRO A 104 15.14 -0.95 11.99
CA PRO A 104 15.74 -0.06 13.00
C PRO A 104 14.70 0.66 13.88
N PHE A 105 13.56 1.05 13.31
CA PHE A 105 12.51 1.79 14.01
C PHE A 105 11.63 0.88 14.87
N VAL A 106 11.50 -0.40 14.51
CA VAL A 106 10.85 -1.41 15.38
C VAL A 106 11.57 -1.49 16.73
N GLY A 107 12.90 -1.46 16.72
CA GLY A 107 13.73 -1.52 17.92
C GLY A 107 13.61 -0.29 18.84
N MET A 108 13.15 0.85 18.32
CA MET A 108 12.93 2.07 19.10
C MET A 108 11.62 2.02 19.92
N GLY A 109 10.72 1.09 19.59
CA GLY A 109 9.45 0.93 20.29
C GLY A 109 8.56 2.19 20.21
N PRO A 110 7.64 2.38 21.16
CA PRO A 110 6.68 3.50 21.14
C PRO A 110 7.30 4.90 21.25
N ALA A 111 8.58 5.01 21.60
CA ALA A 111 9.31 6.27 21.66
C ALA A 111 9.99 6.63 20.34
N GLY A 112 9.98 5.73 19.35
CA GLY A 112 10.48 5.99 18.01
C GLY A 112 9.59 6.99 17.26
N PRO A 113 10.14 7.67 16.24
CA PRO A 113 9.36 8.56 15.40
C PRO A 113 8.37 7.75 14.54
N GLU A 114 7.32 8.41 14.06
CA GLU A 114 6.53 7.86 12.96
C GLU A 114 7.34 7.95 11.67
N ILE A 115 7.35 6.87 10.90
CA ILE A 115 8.08 6.85 9.62
C ILE A 115 7.20 6.42 8.44
N THR A 116 5.99 5.95 8.69
CA THR A 116 5.10 5.44 7.65
C THR A 116 3.65 5.63 8.09
N LEU A 117 2.79 5.97 7.12
CA LEU A 117 1.35 5.94 7.26
C LEU A 117 0.78 5.14 6.09
N ASN A 118 -0.35 4.47 6.31
CA ASN A 118 -1.03 3.71 5.28
C ASN A 118 -2.49 4.20 5.19
N PHE A 119 -2.90 4.62 3.99
CA PHE A 119 -4.27 5.04 3.70
C PHE A 119 -4.96 3.86 3.01
N LEU A 120 -5.84 3.18 3.76
CA LEU A 120 -6.55 1.96 3.35
C LEU A 120 -7.95 2.25 2.80
#